data_AF-A0A1G1ZE25-F1
#
_entry.id   AF-A0A1G1ZE25-F1
#
_cell.length_a   1.000
_cell.length_b   1.000
_cell.length_c   1.000
_cell.angle_alpha   90.00
_cell.angle_beta   90.00
_cell.angle_gamma   90.00
#
_symmetry.space_group_name_H-M   'P 1'
#
loop_
_entity.id
_entity.type
_entity.pdbx_description
1 polymer ?
#
loop_
_entity_poly.entity_id
_entity_poly.type
_entity_poly.pdbx_seq_one_letter_code
_entity_poly.pdbx_strand_id
1 'polypeptide(L)'
;MPGDYETIDERQRYVQQSGRDWEDFVMEKVNSDLDATESSLKVIRGDDVPKDSTLWNKLAIPVGEPSSTQKIWGDVDLVVVDELEQPLAVISCKTSLHGRLSETLFYAKVLRDLVPGLKIVFATSDKGRQQKKTWSSEWGSADKPTKDRLLGSHYLDGVYILNDGTKLGGIIKSLDELAGDLVDWTLE
;
A
#
# COMPACT_ATOMS: atom_id res chain seq x y z
N MET A 1 -9.60 4.43 21.56
CA MET A 1 -10.02 5.78 21.96
C MET A 1 -8.99 6.76 21.40
N PRO A 2 -9.37 7.93 20.87
CA PRO A 2 -8.38 8.97 20.60
C PRO A 2 -7.85 9.45 21.95
N GLY A 3 -6.53 9.44 22.15
CA GLY A 3 -5.93 10.08 23.32
C GLY A 3 -6.19 11.58 23.29
N ASP A 4 -6.40 12.19 24.46
CA ASP A 4 -6.44 13.65 24.60
C ASP A 4 -5.05 14.19 24.23
N TYR A 5 -4.88 14.67 23.00
CA TYR A 5 -3.66 15.36 22.58
C TYR A 5 -3.76 16.82 23.03
N GLU A 6 -2.79 17.30 23.80
CA GLU A 6 -2.78 18.67 24.30
C GLU A 6 -2.35 19.66 23.20
N THR A 7 -1.62 19.19 22.18
CA THR A 7 -1.11 20.02 21.09
C THR A 7 -1.29 19.41 19.69
N ILE A 8 -1.25 20.28 18.66
CA ILE A 8 -1.23 19.86 17.25
C ILE A 8 0.02 19.01 16.94
N ASP A 9 1.16 19.36 17.53
CA ASP A 9 2.43 18.68 17.30
C ASP A 9 2.44 17.24 17.84
N GLU A 10 1.87 17.02 19.03
CA GLU A 10 1.69 15.68 19.60
C GLU A 10 0.79 14.82 18.73
N ARG A 11 -0.32 15.40 18.25
CA ARG A 11 -1.20 14.71 17.31
C ARG A 11 -0.47 14.35 16.01
N GLN A 12 0.33 15.25 15.45
CA GLN A 12 1.07 14.98 14.21
C GLN A 12 2.12 13.89 14.42
N ARG A 13 2.87 13.93 15.53
CA ARG A 13 3.82 12.87 15.89
C ARG A 13 3.13 11.51 16.03
N TYR A 14 1.99 11.47 16.72
CA TYR A 14 1.21 10.24 16.85
C TYR A 14 0.74 9.69 15.49
N VAL A 15 0.25 10.56 14.61
CA VAL A 15 -0.21 10.16 13.27
C VAL A 15 0.93 9.60 12.42
N GLN A 16 2.10 10.24 12.46
CA GLN A 16 3.30 9.75 11.77
C GLN A 16 3.77 8.42 12.34
N GLN A 17 3.87 8.30 13.67
CA GLN A 17 4.27 7.06 14.33
C GLN A 17 3.31 5.92 14.01
N SER A 18 1.99 6.15 14.11
CA SER A 18 0.99 5.14 13.77
C SER A 18 1.02 4.72 12.30
N GLY A 19 1.50 5.58 11.39
CA GLY A 19 1.72 5.21 9.99
C GLY A 19 2.91 4.28 9.85
N ARG A 20 4.04 4.63 10.46
CA ARG A 20 5.26 3.82 10.46
C ARG A 20 5.04 2.45 11.12
N ASP A 21 4.38 2.43 12.28
CA ASP A 21 4.04 1.19 12.98
C ASP A 21 3.15 0.28 12.10
N TRP A 22 2.28 0.87 11.27
CA TRP A 22 1.45 0.13 10.34
C TRP A 22 2.26 -0.48 9.19
N GLU A 23 3.20 0.27 8.62
CA GLU A 23 4.13 -0.26 7.61
C GLU A 23 5.01 -1.37 8.16
N ASP A 24 5.59 -1.18 9.36
CA ASP A 24 6.41 -2.21 10.03
C ASP A 24 5.59 -3.49 10.24
N PHE A 25 4.36 -3.36 10.78
CA PHE A 25 3.46 -4.49 10.96
C PHE A 25 3.14 -5.23 9.66
N VAL A 26 2.78 -4.51 8.59
CA VAL A 26 2.47 -5.13 7.29
C VAL A 26 3.71 -5.83 6.72
N MET A 27 4.88 -5.19 6.78
CA MET A 27 6.13 -5.76 6.29
C MET A 27 6.51 -7.03 7.05
N GLU A 28 6.50 -7.00 8.39
CA GLU A 28 6.82 -8.16 9.22
C GLU A 28 5.85 -9.31 8.98
N LYS A 29 4.55 -9.02 8.93
CA LYS A 29 3.52 -10.03 8.65
C LYS A 29 3.73 -10.67 7.29
N VAL A 30 3.84 -9.86 6.23
CA VAL A 30 3.94 -10.39 4.86
C VAL A 30 5.24 -11.17 4.67
N ASN A 31 6.37 -10.71 5.20
CA ASN A 31 7.62 -11.49 5.15
C ASN A 31 7.48 -12.82 5.91
N SER A 32 6.86 -12.82 7.10
CA SER A 32 6.61 -14.06 7.85
C SER A 32 5.70 -15.03 7.09
N ASP A 33 4.67 -14.52 6.42
CA ASP A 33 3.74 -15.34 5.63
C ASP A 33 4.43 -15.86 4.35
N LEU A 34 5.28 -15.05 3.69
CA LEU A 34 6.09 -15.48 2.55
C LEU A 34 7.09 -16.58 2.92
N ASP A 35 7.77 -16.43 4.06
CA ASP A 35 8.68 -17.46 4.59
C ASP A 35 7.95 -18.79 4.81
N ALA A 36 6.69 -18.76 5.29
CA ALA A 36 5.86 -19.94 5.48
C ALA A 36 5.45 -20.62 4.15
N THR A 37 5.50 -19.89 3.03
CA THR A 37 5.25 -20.42 1.68
C THR A 37 6.52 -20.90 0.97
N GLU A 38 7.69 -20.82 1.63
CA GLU A 38 9.01 -21.06 1.01
C GLU A 38 9.28 -20.17 -0.23
N SER A 39 8.61 -19.02 -0.30
CA SER A 39 8.79 -18.05 -1.38
C SER A 39 10.12 -17.32 -1.24
N SER A 40 10.75 -17.00 -2.37
CA SER A 40 11.98 -16.20 -2.39
C SER A 40 11.74 -14.69 -2.38
N LEU A 41 10.46 -14.27 -2.44
CA LEU A 41 10.08 -12.87 -2.41
C LEU A 41 10.45 -12.22 -1.08
N LYS A 42 10.81 -10.94 -1.14
CA LYS A 42 11.11 -10.13 0.04
C LYS A 42 10.37 -8.82 -0.02
N VAL A 43 9.83 -8.40 1.12
CA VAL A 43 9.27 -7.07 1.31
C VAL A 43 10.32 -6.18 1.96
N ILE A 44 10.62 -5.06 1.31
CA ILE A 44 11.53 -4.03 1.82
C ILE A 44 10.78 -2.70 1.95
N ARG A 45 11.21 -1.86 2.89
CA ARG A 45 10.67 -0.51 3.05
C ARG A 45 11.16 0.40 1.92
N GLY A 46 10.26 1.20 1.37
CA GLY A 46 10.55 2.10 0.26
C GLY A 46 11.59 3.17 0.62
N ASP A 47 11.54 3.71 1.83
CA ASP A 47 12.52 4.68 2.34
C ASP A 47 13.93 4.09 2.53
N ASP A 48 14.04 2.76 2.64
CA ASP A 48 15.32 2.06 2.76
C ASP A 48 15.96 1.77 1.39
N VAL A 49 15.24 1.99 0.27
CA VAL A 49 15.75 1.80 -1.08
C VAL A 49 16.79 2.90 -1.39
N PRO A 50 18.07 2.55 -1.58
CA PRO A 50 19.11 3.56 -1.78
C PRO A 50 18.86 4.36 -3.06
N LYS A 51 18.95 5.68 -2.96
CA LYS A 51 18.86 6.57 -4.12
C LYS A 51 19.86 6.15 -5.21
N ASP A 52 19.42 6.19 -6.46
CA ASP A 52 20.20 5.80 -7.65
C ASP A 52 20.60 4.31 -7.71
N SER A 53 20.11 3.45 -6.81
CA SER A 53 20.22 1.99 -6.96
C SER A 53 19.45 1.47 -8.17
N THR A 54 19.69 0.21 -8.56
CA THR A 54 18.96 -0.44 -9.65
C THR A 54 17.46 -0.42 -9.42
N LEU A 55 17.02 -0.78 -8.20
CA LEU A 55 15.60 -0.77 -7.84
C LEU A 55 15.04 0.66 -7.81
N TRP A 56 15.78 1.61 -7.21
CA TRP A 56 15.36 3.00 -7.18
C TRP A 56 15.16 3.55 -8.60
N ASN A 57 16.09 3.26 -9.51
CA ASN A 57 16.01 3.76 -10.88
C ASN A 57 14.85 3.20 -11.69
N LYS A 58 14.34 2.01 -11.34
CA LYS A 58 13.14 1.41 -11.95
C LYS A 58 11.85 2.06 -11.45
N LEU A 59 11.78 2.38 -10.16
CA LEU A 59 10.57 2.89 -9.51
C LEU A 59 10.49 4.43 -9.45
N ALA A 60 11.62 5.12 -9.53
CA ALA A 60 11.66 6.57 -9.47
C ALA A 60 11.11 7.21 -10.75
N ILE A 61 10.23 8.19 -10.54
CA ILE A 61 9.41 8.78 -11.59
C ILE A 61 10.19 9.90 -12.27
N PRO A 62 10.41 9.85 -13.60
CA PRO A 62 11.06 10.94 -14.31
C PRO A 62 10.18 12.19 -14.29
N VAL A 63 10.77 13.34 -13.97
CA VAL A 63 10.08 14.63 -13.88
C VAL A 63 10.89 15.74 -14.53
N GLY A 64 10.18 16.83 -14.87
CA GLY A 64 10.76 18.00 -15.53
C GLY A 64 10.64 17.95 -17.05
N GLU A 65 11.45 18.74 -17.73
CA GLU A 65 11.46 18.81 -19.19
C GLU A 65 11.98 17.49 -19.81
N PRO A 66 11.70 17.19 -21.09
CA PRO A 66 12.11 15.93 -21.73
C PRO A 66 13.62 15.61 -21.69
N SER A 67 14.47 16.61 -21.47
CA SER A 67 15.94 16.46 -21.31
C SER A 67 16.38 16.30 -19.85
N SER A 68 15.47 16.40 -18.90
CA SER A 68 15.72 16.30 -17.47
C SER A 68 16.08 14.87 -17.08
N THR A 69 17.15 14.72 -16.31
CA THR A 69 17.47 13.47 -15.61
C THR A 69 16.87 13.42 -14.21
N GLN A 70 16.09 14.44 -13.82
CA GLN A 70 15.47 14.50 -12.50
C GLN A 70 14.45 13.39 -12.35
N LYS A 71 14.52 12.71 -11.21
CA LYS A 71 13.55 11.72 -10.80
C LYS A 71 13.13 11.97 -9.36
N ILE A 72 11.89 11.65 -9.05
CA ILE A 72 11.35 11.71 -7.69
C ILE A 72 10.96 10.31 -7.21
N TRP A 73 11.04 10.11 -5.90
CA TRP A 73 10.43 8.96 -5.24
C TRP A 73 8.95 9.28 -5.02
N GLY A 74 8.06 8.37 -5.45
CA GLY A 74 6.61 8.53 -5.32
C GLY A 74 6.06 8.02 -3.99
N ASP A 75 4.76 7.73 -3.94
CA ASP A 75 4.09 7.06 -2.80
C ASP A 75 4.40 5.55 -2.82
N VAL A 76 5.62 5.19 -2.40
CA VAL A 76 6.11 3.81 -2.33
C VAL A 76 6.45 3.49 -0.87
N ASP A 77 5.48 2.96 -0.13
CA ASP A 77 5.68 2.63 1.29
C ASP A 77 6.50 1.34 1.45
N LEU A 78 6.09 0.25 0.80
CA LEU A 78 6.84 -1.01 0.73
C LEU A 78 6.96 -1.50 -0.72
N VAL A 79 8.05 -2.22 -1.01
CA VAL A 79 8.31 -2.86 -2.30
C VAL A 79 8.50 -4.35 -2.09
N VAL A 80 7.84 -5.17 -2.91
CA VAL A 80 8.07 -6.61 -2.99
C VAL A 80 9.02 -6.87 -4.15
N VAL A 81 10.11 -7.58 -3.88
CA VAL A 81 11.13 -7.91 -4.87
C VAL A 81 11.42 -9.41 -4.90
N ASP A 82 11.91 -9.89 -6.05
CA ASP A 82 12.45 -11.24 -6.19
C ASP A 82 13.94 -11.32 -5.75
N GLU A 83 14.56 -12.50 -5.90
CA GLU A 83 15.98 -12.73 -5.58
C GLU A 83 16.96 -11.86 -6.38
N LEU A 84 16.52 -11.33 -7.53
CA LEU A 84 17.30 -10.48 -8.43
C LEU A 84 16.97 -8.99 -8.24
N GLU A 85 16.31 -8.64 -7.14
CA GLU A 85 15.84 -7.29 -6.82
C GLU A 85 14.96 -6.67 -7.93
N GLN A 86 14.23 -7.50 -8.68
CA GLN A 86 13.21 -7.02 -9.61
C GLN A 86 11.94 -6.69 -8.83
N PRO A 87 11.35 -5.49 -8.99
CA PRO A 87 10.11 -5.15 -8.32
C PRO A 87 8.96 -5.95 -8.91
N LEU A 88 8.28 -6.72 -8.05
CA LEU A 88 7.05 -7.42 -8.37
C LEU A 88 5.82 -6.57 -8.02
N ALA A 89 5.84 -5.96 -6.83
CA ALA A 89 4.71 -5.18 -6.33
C ALA A 89 5.12 -3.97 -5.49
N VAL A 90 4.26 -2.96 -5.45
CA VAL A 90 4.30 -1.88 -4.46
C VAL A 90 3.08 -2.02 -3.54
N ILE A 91 3.30 -2.01 -2.23
CA ILE A 91 2.26 -2.06 -1.21
C ILE A 91 2.14 -0.68 -0.57
N SER A 92 1.05 0.03 -0.88
CA SER A 92 0.72 1.28 -0.20
C SER A 92 0.04 0.97 1.14
N CYS A 93 0.61 1.45 2.24
CA CYS A 93 0.24 1.10 3.60
C CYS A 93 -0.40 2.28 4.32
N LYS A 94 -1.73 2.37 4.31
CA LYS A 94 -2.44 3.48 4.97
C LYS A 94 -3.40 2.98 6.04
N THR A 95 -3.38 3.58 7.22
CA THR A 95 -4.36 3.20 8.28
C THR A 95 -5.80 3.67 8.00
N SER A 96 -5.97 4.64 7.10
CA SER A 96 -7.26 5.16 6.64
C SER A 96 -7.13 5.79 5.25
N LEU A 97 -8.25 5.90 4.51
CA LEU A 97 -8.26 6.26 3.09
C LEU A 97 -8.17 7.76 2.84
N HIS A 98 -9.15 8.52 3.35
CA HIS A 98 -9.28 9.98 3.20
C HIS A 98 -8.75 10.51 1.83
N GLY A 99 -7.98 11.60 1.81
CA GLY A 99 -7.34 12.09 0.59
C GLY A 99 -6.17 11.23 0.09
N ARG A 100 -5.66 10.30 0.92
CA ARG A 100 -4.46 9.50 0.64
C ARG A 100 -4.69 8.48 -0.46
N LEU A 101 -5.91 7.93 -0.56
CA LEU A 101 -6.24 7.02 -1.66
C LEU A 101 -6.04 7.70 -3.02
N SER A 102 -6.41 8.98 -3.18
CA SER A 102 -6.26 9.65 -4.49
C SER A 102 -4.79 9.80 -4.91
N GLU A 103 -3.91 10.08 -3.95
CA GLU A 103 -2.45 10.12 -4.18
C GLU A 103 -1.91 8.74 -4.55
N THR A 104 -2.28 7.70 -3.81
CA THR A 104 -1.88 6.33 -4.14
C THR A 104 -2.37 5.91 -5.52
N LEU A 105 -3.61 6.25 -5.90
CA LEU A 105 -4.14 5.93 -7.23
C LEU A 105 -3.42 6.67 -8.36
N PHE A 106 -3.01 7.92 -8.12
CA PHE A 106 -2.18 8.65 -9.07
C PHE A 106 -0.84 7.93 -9.28
N TYR A 107 -0.13 7.60 -8.21
CA TYR A 107 1.16 6.90 -8.30
C TYR A 107 1.01 5.49 -8.85
N ALA A 108 -0.07 4.77 -8.53
CA ALA A 108 -0.38 3.48 -9.12
C ALA A 108 -0.42 3.54 -10.65
N LYS A 109 -1.09 4.57 -11.20
CA LYS A 109 -1.14 4.77 -12.64
C LYS A 109 0.25 5.06 -13.22
N VAL A 110 1.00 5.99 -12.62
CA VAL A 110 2.32 6.38 -13.11
C VAL A 110 3.31 5.21 -13.08
N LEU A 111 3.32 4.45 -11.98
CA LEU A 111 4.24 3.32 -11.79
C LEU A 111 3.93 2.16 -12.74
N ARG A 112 2.65 1.87 -13.02
CA ARG A 112 2.27 0.87 -14.03
C ARG A 112 2.73 1.26 -15.43
N ASP A 113 2.59 2.54 -15.78
CA ASP A 113 3.04 3.05 -17.09
C ASP A 113 4.58 3.01 -17.21
N LEU A 114 5.31 3.11 -16.09
CA LEU A 114 6.78 3.07 -16.03
C LEU A 114 7.36 1.64 -15.97
N VAL A 115 6.72 0.75 -15.21
CA VAL A 115 7.18 -0.62 -14.95
C VAL A 115 6.07 -1.61 -15.35
N PRO A 116 6.07 -2.09 -16.60
CA PRO A 116 5.08 -3.04 -17.08
C PRO A 116 5.05 -4.31 -16.21
N GLY A 117 3.84 -4.74 -15.83
CA GLY A 117 3.65 -5.93 -14.98
C GLY A 117 3.73 -5.67 -13.48
N LEU A 118 4.17 -4.48 -13.04
CA LEU A 118 4.21 -4.11 -11.63
C LEU A 118 2.80 -4.12 -11.02
N LYS A 119 2.64 -4.88 -9.94
CA LYS A 119 1.40 -4.93 -9.17
C LYS A 119 1.36 -3.79 -8.16
N ILE A 120 0.24 -3.10 -8.06
CA ILE A 120 0.03 -2.03 -7.09
C ILE A 120 -1.13 -2.41 -6.18
N VAL A 121 -0.82 -2.56 -4.90
CA VAL A 121 -1.77 -3.00 -3.89
C VAL A 121 -1.87 -2.03 -2.74
N PHE A 122 -2.96 -2.13 -1.98
CA PHE A 122 -3.25 -1.26 -0.85
C PHE A 122 -3.51 -2.07 0.42
N ALA A 123 -2.69 -1.90 1.45
CA ALA A 123 -2.85 -2.53 2.74
C ALA A 123 -3.35 -1.53 3.79
N THR A 124 -4.48 -1.83 4.45
CA THR A 124 -5.08 -0.92 5.43
C THR A 124 -5.69 -1.61 6.64
N SER A 125 -5.57 -0.97 7.80
CA SER A 125 -6.28 -1.37 9.01
C SER A 125 -7.75 -0.97 9.01
N ASP A 126 -8.23 -0.21 8.03
CA ASP A 126 -9.60 0.32 7.94
C ASP A 126 -10.13 0.77 9.30
N LYS A 127 -9.49 1.82 9.86
CA LYS A 127 -9.91 2.44 11.13
C LYS A 127 -11.35 2.98 11.10
N GLY A 128 -11.98 2.98 9.93
CA GLY A 128 -13.37 3.37 9.71
C GLY A 128 -13.56 4.87 9.62
N ARG A 129 -14.79 5.26 9.26
CA ARG A 129 -15.17 6.65 9.07
C ARG A 129 -15.24 7.39 10.41
N GLN A 130 -14.28 8.28 10.65
CA GLN A 130 -14.17 9.05 11.90
C GLN A 130 -15.36 9.97 12.22
N GLN A 131 -16.23 10.26 11.25
CA GLN A 131 -17.36 11.18 11.43
C GLN A 131 -18.59 10.55 12.12
N LYS A 132 -18.58 9.23 12.38
CA LYS A 132 -19.74 8.54 12.97
C LYS A 132 -19.45 8.06 14.39
N LYS A 133 -20.48 8.09 15.25
CA LYS A 133 -20.44 7.52 16.61
C LYS A 133 -20.24 6.01 16.61
N THR A 134 -20.63 5.34 15.52
CA THR A 134 -20.44 3.91 15.29
C THR A 134 -19.43 3.70 14.18
N TRP A 135 -18.53 2.73 14.38
CA TRP A 135 -17.58 2.34 13.35
C TRP A 135 -18.32 1.91 12.07
N SER A 136 -17.82 2.36 10.93
CA SER A 136 -18.28 1.90 9.62
C SER A 136 -17.10 1.95 8.65
N SER A 137 -16.89 0.87 7.91
CA SER A 137 -15.83 0.76 6.92
C SER A 137 -15.81 1.93 5.91
N GLU A 138 -14.61 2.33 5.51
CA GLU A 138 -14.43 3.31 4.42
C GLU A 138 -14.77 2.71 3.03
N TRP A 139 -14.71 1.38 2.89
CA TRP A 139 -14.88 0.62 1.64
C TRP A 139 -16.33 0.21 1.32
N GLY A 140 -17.23 0.25 2.31
CA GLY A 140 -18.61 -0.22 2.13
C GLY A 140 -18.69 -1.72 1.84
N SER A 141 -19.55 -2.13 0.90
CA SER A 141 -19.78 -3.53 0.54
C SER A 141 -19.91 -3.73 -0.97
N ALA A 142 -19.92 -4.98 -1.44
CA ALA A 142 -20.08 -5.28 -2.86
C ALA A 142 -21.44 -4.82 -3.42
N ASP A 143 -22.52 -4.96 -2.64
CA ASP A 143 -23.89 -4.53 -2.99
C ASP A 143 -24.10 -3.03 -2.85
N LYS A 144 -23.33 -2.36 -1.98
CA LYS A 144 -23.38 -0.92 -1.75
C LYS A 144 -21.96 -0.33 -1.68
N PRO A 145 -21.26 -0.27 -2.82
CA PRO A 145 -19.86 0.14 -2.84
C PRO A 145 -19.72 1.63 -2.56
N THR A 146 -18.66 1.99 -1.85
CA THR A 146 -18.26 3.39 -1.71
C THR A 146 -17.46 3.83 -2.92
N LYS A 147 -17.27 5.15 -3.10
CA LYS A 147 -16.37 5.70 -4.11
C LYS A 147 -14.99 5.04 -4.04
N ASP A 148 -14.48 4.82 -2.82
CA ASP A 148 -13.15 4.26 -2.59
C ASP A 148 -13.06 2.79 -3.04
N ARG A 149 -14.08 1.96 -2.75
CA ARG A 149 -14.16 0.59 -3.29
C ARG A 149 -14.25 0.58 -4.82
N LEU A 150 -15.03 1.47 -5.42
CA LEU A 150 -15.13 1.56 -6.89
C LEU A 150 -13.80 1.96 -7.53
N LEU A 151 -13.13 2.97 -6.99
CA LEU A 151 -11.84 3.43 -7.49
C LEU A 151 -10.74 2.38 -7.28
N GLY A 152 -10.64 1.81 -6.08
CA GLY A 152 -9.69 0.74 -5.79
C GLY A 152 -9.87 -0.43 -6.75
N SER A 153 -11.11 -0.88 -6.95
CA SER A 153 -11.42 -2.00 -7.87
C SER A 153 -11.05 -1.74 -9.33
N HIS A 154 -10.86 -0.48 -9.73
CA HIS A 154 -10.53 -0.12 -11.10
C HIS A 154 -9.03 0.12 -11.31
N TYR A 155 -8.31 0.57 -10.27
CA TYR A 155 -6.94 1.08 -10.41
C TYR A 155 -5.88 0.28 -9.61
N LEU A 156 -6.29 -0.62 -8.72
CA LEU A 156 -5.41 -1.45 -7.89
C LEU A 156 -5.56 -2.93 -8.24
N ASP A 157 -4.50 -3.71 -8.03
CA ASP A 157 -4.53 -5.17 -8.24
C ASP A 157 -5.08 -5.90 -7.01
N GLY A 158 -5.01 -5.28 -5.83
CA GLY A 158 -5.53 -5.83 -4.58
C GLY A 158 -5.67 -4.78 -3.49
N VAL A 159 -6.66 -4.99 -2.61
CA VAL A 159 -6.89 -4.20 -1.40
C VAL A 159 -6.99 -5.18 -0.23
N TYR A 160 -6.09 -5.04 0.73
CA TYR A 160 -5.89 -5.99 1.81
C TYR A 160 -6.21 -5.35 3.14
N ILE A 161 -7.19 -5.91 3.85
CA ILE A 161 -7.82 -5.30 5.02
C ILE A 161 -7.55 -6.16 6.27
N LEU A 162 -7.10 -5.53 7.36
CA LEU A 162 -6.96 -6.21 8.65
C LEU A 162 -8.29 -6.27 9.45
N ASN A 163 -9.20 -5.33 9.22
CA ASN A 163 -10.42 -5.21 10.01
C ASN A 163 -11.49 -6.23 9.58
N ASP A 164 -11.80 -7.19 10.45
CA ASP A 164 -12.84 -8.22 10.23
C ASP A 164 -14.25 -7.65 10.03
N GLY A 165 -14.50 -6.41 10.47
CA GLY A 165 -15.78 -5.73 10.26
C GLY A 165 -16.01 -5.30 8.81
N THR A 166 -14.96 -5.28 7.98
CA THR A 166 -15.01 -4.81 6.60
C THR A 166 -15.58 -5.88 5.69
N LYS A 167 -16.51 -5.49 4.80
CA LYS A 167 -17.09 -6.43 3.85
C LYS A 167 -16.10 -6.68 2.72
N LEU A 168 -15.55 -7.90 2.70
CA LEU A 168 -14.64 -8.39 1.67
C LEU A 168 -15.38 -8.75 0.37
N GLY A 169 -14.62 -9.01 -0.70
CA GLY A 169 -15.10 -9.48 -2.00
C GLY A 169 -14.61 -8.64 -3.18
N GLY A 170 -14.38 -9.31 -4.32
CA GLY A 170 -13.69 -8.73 -5.48
C GLY A 170 -12.19 -8.66 -5.22
N ILE A 171 -11.58 -7.51 -5.48
CA ILE A 171 -10.17 -7.28 -5.15
C ILE A 171 -9.93 -6.96 -3.66
N ILE A 172 -11.00 -6.81 -2.86
CA ILE A 172 -10.91 -6.53 -1.42
C ILE A 172 -10.85 -7.84 -0.65
N LYS A 173 -9.71 -8.12 -0.02
CA LYS A 173 -9.35 -9.38 0.62
C LYS A 173 -8.88 -9.16 2.07
N SER A 174 -8.78 -10.23 2.85
CA SER A 174 -8.11 -10.20 4.14
C SER A 174 -6.63 -9.88 3.95
N LEU A 175 -6.01 -9.21 4.92
CA LEU A 175 -4.56 -9.02 4.92
C LEU A 175 -3.79 -10.35 4.90
N ASP A 176 -4.38 -11.42 5.43
CA ASP A 176 -3.78 -12.76 5.40
C ASP A 176 -3.65 -13.35 3.99
N GLU A 177 -4.39 -12.84 3.01
CA GLU A 177 -4.36 -13.33 1.62
C GLU A 177 -3.23 -12.69 0.80
N LEU A 178 -2.61 -11.61 1.30
CA LEU A 178 -1.64 -10.82 0.54
C LEU A 178 -0.40 -11.63 0.11
N ALA A 179 0.19 -12.41 1.02
CA ALA A 179 1.37 -13.21 0.68
C ALA A 179 1.06 -14.27 -0.39
N GLY A 180 -0.11 -14.91 -0.33
CA GLY A 180 -0.55 -15.88 -1.33
C GLY A 180 -0.69 -15.26 -2.72
N ASP A 181 -1.40 -14.13 -2.81
CA ASP A 181 -1.56 -13.39 -4.06
C ASP A 181 -0.20 -12.94 -4.64
N LEU A 182 0.74 -12.50 -3.81
CA LEU A 182 2.10 -12.14 -4.24
C LEU A 182 2.84 -13.34 -4.85
N VAL A 183 2.72 -14.52 -4.24
CA VAL A 183 3.30 -15.76 -4.79
C VAL A 183 2.65 -16.13 -6.12
N ASP A 184 1.32 -16.08 -6.20
CA ASP A 184 0.59 -16.41 -7.42
C ASP A 184 1.00 -15.52 -8.60
N TRP A 185 1.25 -14.23 -8.36
CA TRP A 185 1.71 -13.30 -9.40
C TRP A 185 3.13 -13.56 -9.92
N THR A 186 3.93 -14.41 -9.25
CA THR A 186 5.22 -14.85 -9.81
C THR A 186 5.06 -15.89 -10.93
N LEU A 187 3.86 -16.46 -11.07
CA LEU A 187 3.53 -17.50 -12.05
C LEU A 187 2.83 -16.95 -13.31
N GLU A 188 2.49 -15.66 -13.32
CA GLU A 188 1.85 -14.95 -14.46
C GLU A 188 2.87 -14.43 -15.49
#